data_AF-A0AAQ0TK88-F1
#
_entry.id   AF-A0AAQ0TK88-F1
#
_cell.length_a   1.000
_cell.length_b   1.000
_cell.length_c   1.000
_cell.angle_alpha   90.00
_cell.angle_beta   90.00
_cell.angle_gamma   90.00
#
_symmetry.space_group_name_H-M   'P 1'
#
loop_
_entity.id
_entity.type
_entity.pdbx_description
1 polymer ?
#
loop_
_entity_poly.entity_id
_entity_poly.type
_entity_poly.pdbx_seq_one_letter_code
_entity_poly.pdbx_strand_id
1 'polypeptide(L)'
;MSAPNVVMFGNLAKQIADTYEKKNTDYGNSFTDSVERYGYVAGIVRMSDKFHRAENLLLGDKEALVKDESAVDTLLDLAAYSIMLAMEVKNRKK
;
A
#
# COMPACT_ATOMS: atom_id res chain seq x y z
N MET A 1 10.68 2.86 27.91
CA MET A 1 9.79 3.35 26.82
C MET A 1 10.54 3.19 25.51
N SER A 2 9.86 2.77 24.44
CA SER A 2 10.48 2.65 23.11
C SER A 2 10.86 4.03 22.54
N ALA A 3 11.85 4.07 21.65
CA ALA A 3 12.26 5.31 21.00
C ALA A 3 11.11 5.93 20.16
N PRO A 4 11.01 7.27 20.04
CA PRO A 4 9.88 7.92 19.35
C PRO A 4 9.65 7.46 17.91
N ASN A 5 10.73 7.20 17.17
CA ASN A 5 10.67 6.68 15.80
C ASN A 5 10.08 5.26 15.72
N VAL A 6 10.36 4.41 16.72
CA VAL A 6 9.80 3.05 16.81
C VAL A 6 8.30 3.11 17.08
N VAL A 7 7.87 4.02 17.96
CA VAL A 7 6.44 4.25 18.23
C VAL A 7 5.72 4.76 16.98
N MET A 8 6.31 5.73 16.27
CA MET A 8 5.75 6.26 15.03
C MET A 8 5.62 5.17 13.95
N PHE A 9 6.66 4.38 13.73
CA PHE A 9 6.61 3.26 12.78
C PHE A 9 5.50 2.27 13.13
N GLY A 10 5.40 1.88 14.41
CA GLY A 10 4.36 0.96 14.88
C GLY A 10 2.95 1.49 14.65
N ASN A 11 2.73 2.79 14.85
CA ASN A 11 1.43 3.42 14.60
C ASN A 11 1.07 3.40 13.10
N LEU A 12 2.02 3.68 12.20
CA LEU A 12 1.78 3.62 10.76
C LEU A 12 1.51 2.18 10.27
N ALA A 13 2.26 1.20 10.78
CA ALA A 13 2.03 -0.21 10.49
C ALA A 13 0.65 -0.68 10.97
N LYS A 14 0.24 -0.23 12.16
CA LYS A 14 -1.10 -0.49 12.70
C LYS A 14 -2.18 0.16 11.83
N GLN A 15 -1.97 1.40 11.39
CA GLN A 15 -2.90 2.08 10.49
C GLN A 15 -3.10 1.31 9.18
N ILE A 16 -2.03 0.76 8.59
CA ILE A 16 -2.13 -0.10 7.40
C ILE A 16 -3.00 -1.32 7.69
N ALA A 17 -2.78 -2.00 8.81
CA ALA A 17 -3.56 -3.17 9.20
C ALA A 17 -5.04 -2.85 9.42
N ASP A 18 -5.33 -1.76 10.14
CA ASP A 18 -6.70 -1.31 10.42
C ASP A 18 -7.43 -0.92 9.10
N THR A 19 -6.73 -0.26 8.18
CA THR A 19 -7.27 0.08 6.85
C THR A 19 -7.50 -1.17 6.01
N TYR A 20 -6.57 -2.13 6.04
CA TYR A 20 -6.73 -3.41 5.34
C TYR A 20 -7.93 -4.18 5.86
N GLU A 21 -8.12 -4.28 7.18
CA GLU A 21 -9.26 -4.97 7.80
C GLU A 21 -10.59 -4.33 7.38
N LYS A 22 -10.68 -3.00 7.43
CA LYS A 22 -11.86 -2.25 6.96
C LYS A 22 -12.14 -2.51 5.48
N LYS A 23 -11.12 -2.35 4.61
CA LYS A 23 -11.27 -2.55 3.16
C LYS A 23 -11.52 -4.01 2.78
N ASN A 24 -10.98 -5.00 3.48
CA ASN A 24 -11.20 -6.42 3.19
C ASN A 24 -12.66 -6.82 3.39
N THR A 25 -13.37 -6.12 4.28
CA THR A 25 -14.82 -6.28 4.46
C THR A 25 -15.61 -5.79 3.23
N ASP A 26 -15.08 -4.77 2.52
CA ASP A 26 -15.75 -4.11 1.39
C ASP A 26 -15.31 -4.64 0.02
N TYR A 27 -14.06 -5.09 -0.14
CA TYR A 27 -13.43 -5.38 -1.45
C TYR A 27 -13.21 -6.88 -1.75
N GLY A 28 -13.46 -7.77 -0.77
CA GLY A 28 -13.31 -9.22 -0.94
C GLY A 28 -11.95 -9.64 -1.52
N ASN A 29 -11.93 -10.71 -2.31
CA ASN A 29 -10.72 -11.29 -2.92
C ASN A 29 -10.20 -10.54 -4.17
N SER A 30 -10.63 -9.31 -4.46
CA SER A 30 -10.34 -8.64 -5.75
C SER A 30 -8.85 -8.56 -6.12
N PHE A 31 -7.98 -8.34 -5.12
CA PHE A 31 -6.54 -8.35 -5.35
C PHE A 31 -6.02 -9.76 -5.65
N THR A 32 -6.43 -10.75 -4.86
CA THR A 32 -6.11 -12.16 -5.07
C THR A 32 -6.58 -12.62 -6.45
N ASP A 33 -7.81 -12.32 -6.84
CA ASP A 33 -8.37 -12.63 -8.16
C ASP A 33 -7.53 -12.03 -9.30
N SER A 34 -7.04 -10.80 -9.11
CA SER A 34 -6.16 -10.14 -10.09
C SER A 34 -4.81 -10.86 -10.22
N VAL A 35 -4.23 -11.29 -9.10
CA VAL A 35 -2.96 -12.02 -9.07
C VAL A 35 -3.13 -13.46 -9.58
N GLU A 36 -4.28 -14.11 -9.36
CA GLU A 36 -4.64 -15.40 -9.95
C GLU A 36 -4.77 -15.30 -11.46
N ARG A 37 -5.50 -14.29 -11.94
CA ARG A 37 -5.79 -14.13 -13.36
C ARG A 37 -4.61 -13.66 -14.19
N TYR A 38 -3.80 -12.73 -13.67
CA TYR A 38 -2.75 -12.05 -14.44
C TYR A 38 -1.34 -12.30 -13.89
N GLY A 39 -1.21 -13.00 -12.76
CA GLY A 39 0.08 -13.22 -12.09
C GLY A 39 0.55 -12.01 -11.29
N TYR A 40 1.77 -12.08 -10.76
CA TYR A 40 2.34 -11.06 -9.88
C TYR A 40 2.48 -9.67 -10.52
N VAL A 41 2.49 -9.58 -11.85
CA VAL A 41 2.50 -8.29 -12.56
C VAL A 41 1.31 -7.42 -12.19
N ALA A 42 0.15 -8.00 -11.85
CA ALA A 42 -1.00 -7.24 -11.37
C ALA A 42 -0.68 -6.44 -10.11
N GLY A 43 0.05 -7.02 -9.16
CA GLY A 43 0.50 -6.34 -7.94
C GLY A 43 1.61 -5.34 -8.22
N ILE A 44 2.59 -5.70 -9.06
CA ILE A 44 3.72 -4.82 -9.41
C ILE A 44 3.25 -3.55 -10.11
N VAL A 45 2.28 -3.64 -11.02
CA VAL A 45 1.71 -2.45 -11.70
C VAL A 45 1.04 -1.53 -10.68
N ARG A 46 0.24 -2.06 -9.75
CA ARG A 46 -0.39 -1.24 -8.69
C ARG A 46 0.63 -0.54 -7.79
N MET A 47 1.72 -1.23 -7.45
CA MET A 47 2.83 -0.64 -6.70
C MET A 47 3.52 0.46 -7.52
N SER A 48 3.76 0.24 -8.81
CA SER A 48 4.37 1.23 -9.70
C SER A 48 3.50 2.48 -9.83
N ASP A 49 2.18 2.34 -9.97
CA ASP A 49 1.24 3.46 -9.99
C ASP A 49 1.36 4.33 -8.73
N LYS A 50 1.46 3.70 -7.55
CA LYS A 50 1.60 4.39 -6.26
C LYS A 50 2.98 5.01 -6.08
N PHE A 51 4.02 4.34 -6.55
CA PHE A 51 5.38 4.87 -6.51
C PHE A 51 5.51 6.12 -7.39
N HIS A 52 5.03 6.10 -8.63
CA HIS A 52 5.04 7.27 -9.51
C HIS A 52 4.24 8.44 -8.90
N ARG A 53 3.11 8.15 -8.23
CA ARG A 53 2.37 9.19 -7.49
C ARG A 53 3.21 9.77 -6.35
N ALA A 54 3.92 8.93 -5.59
CA ALA A 54 4.79 9.39 -4.52
C ALA A 54 5.94 10.26 -5.06
N GLU A 55 6.57 9.88 -6.18
CA GLU A 55 7.58 10.71 -6.86
C GLU A 55 7.01 12.08 -7.22
N ASN A 56 5.84 12.13 -7.85
CA ASN A 56 5.20 13.39 -8.22
C ASN A 56 4.87 14.27 -7.00
N LEU A 57 4.39 13.69 -5.90
CA LEU A 57 4.02 14.43 -4.69
C LEU A 57 5.24 14.92 -3.88
N LEU A 58 6.31 14.13 -3.83
CA LEU A 58 7.48 14.40 -3.00
C LEU A 58 8.58 15.19 -3.74
N LEU A 59 8.68 15.00 -5.05
CA LEU A 59 9.76 15.55 -5.88
C LEU A 59 9.24 16.59 -6.90
N GLY A 60 7.93 16.74 -7.08
CA GLY A 60 7.34 17.72 -7.99
C GLY A 60 7.30 19.15 -7.43
N ASP A 61 7.30 20.14 -8.33
CA ASP A 61 7.20 21.56 -7.98
C ASP A 61 5.77 21.94 -7.55
N LYS A 62 5.55 21.92 -6.23
CA LYS A 62 4.62 22.66 -5.33
C LYS A 62 3.19 23.08 -5.74
N GLU A 63 2.69 22.94 -6.97
CA GLU A 63 1.29 23.32 -7.31
C GLU A 63 0.29 22.15 -7.25
N ALA A 64 0.74 20.91 -7.09
CA ALA A 64 -0.13 19.72 -7.01
C ALA A 64 -0.65 19.42 -5.59
N LEU A 65 -0.53 20.36 -4.64
CA LEU A 65 -0.91 20.17 -3.22
C LEU A 65 -2.42 20.20 -2.94
N VAL A 66 -3.26 20.28 -3.97
CA VAL A 66 -4.73 20.24 -3.82
C VAL A 66 -5.26 19.08 -4.65
N LYS A 67 -5.31 17.87 -4.07
CA LYS A 67 -6.15 16.74 -4.53
C LYS A 67 -6.10 15.56 -3.56
N ASP A 68 -7.06 15.56 -2.63
CA ASP A 68 -7.70 14.44 -1.89
C ASP A 68 -6.86 13.35 -1.17
N GLU A 69 -5.61 13.09 -1.55
CA GLU A 69 -4.78 12.00 -1.01
C GLU A 69 -3.37 12.51 -0.70
N SER A 70 -2.93 12.37 0.56
CA SER A 70 -1.63 12.88 1.00
C SER A 70 -0.46 11.99 0.52
N ALA A 71 0.76 12.53 0.55
CA ALA A 71 1.97 11.75 0.28
C ALA A 71 2.13 10.59 1.29
N VAL A 72 1.71 10.78 2.55
CA VAL A 72 1.72 9.73 3.56
C VAL A 72 0.74 8.62 3.19
N ASP A 73 -0.49 8.96 2.81
CA ASP A 73 -1.49 7.96 2.41
C ASP A 73 -1.02 7.16 1.19
N THR A 74 -0.41 7.83 0.21
CA THR A 74 0.17 7.19 -0.98
C THR A 74 1.27 6.18 -0.60
N LEU A 75 2.14 6.53 0.34
CA LEU A 75 3.20 5.63 0.83
C LEU A 75 2.63 4.47 1.65
N LEU A 76 1.59 4.69 2.45
CA LEU A 76 0.92 3.63 3.20
C LEU A 76 0.18 2.65 2.28
N ASP A 77 -0.46 3.15 1.22
CA ASP A 77 -1.06 2.30 0.18
C ASP A 77 0.00 1.46 -0.54
N LEU A 78 1.15 2.05 -0.88
CA LEU A 78 2.26 1.31 -1.48
C LEU A 78 2.76 0.18 -0.56
N ALA A 79 2.88 0.48 0.75
CA ALA A 79 3.24 -0.53 1.75
C ALA A 79 2.17 -1.63 1.86
N ALA A 80 0.88 -1.27 1.84
CA ALA A 80 -0.23 -2.22 1.86
C ALA A 80 -0.18 -3.18 0.66
N TYR A 81 -0.02 -2.67 -0.57
CA TYR A 81 0.11 -3.48 -1.78
C TYR A 81 1.32 -4.41 -1.74
N SER A 82 2.44 -3.94 -1.18
CA SER A 82 3.64 -4.75 -0.99
C SER A 82 3.38 -5.95 -0.06
N ILE A 83 2.68 -5.71 1.05
CA ILE A 83 2.29 -6.76 2.01
C ILE A 83 1.32 -7.75 1.38
N MET A 84 0.29 -7.26 0.67
CA MET A 84 -0.69 -8.12 0.00
C MET A 84 -0.02 -9.03 -1.05
N LEU A 85 0.90 -8.51 -1.86
CA LEU A 85 1.64 -9.33 -2.82
C LEU A 85 2.54 -10.36 -2.11
N ALA A 86 3.16 -10.00 -0.98
CA ALA A 86 3.92 -10.94 -0.17
C ALA A 86 3.06 -12.08 0.41
N MET A 87 1.81 -11.80 0.79
CA MET A 87 0.85 -12.82 1.21
C MET A 87 0.56 -13.81 0.09
N GLU A 88 0.30 -13.32 -1.13
CA GLU A 88 0.10 -14.17 -2.32
C GLU A 88 1.30 -15.07 -2.61
N VAL A 89 2.51 -14.50 -2.57
CA VAL A 89 3.76 -15.27 -2.75
C VAL A 89 3.92 -16.35 -1.68
N LYS A 90 3.56 -16.04 -0.42
CA LYS A 90 3.66 -17.00 0.69
C LYS A 90 2.60 -18.11 0.59
N ASN A 91 1.39 -17.78 0.16
CA ASN A 91 0.30 -18.74 0.02
C ASN A 91 0.53 -19.73 -1.14
N ARG A 92 1.17 -19.30 -2.24
CA ARG A 92 1.50 -20.15 -3.39
C ARG A 92 2.71 -21.07 -3.21
N LYS A 93 3.51 -20.86 -2.16
CA LYS A 93 4.64 -21.73 -1.79
C LYS A 93 4.23 -22.91 -0.90
N LYS A 94 2.95 -23.01 -0.54
CA LYS A 94 2.35 -24.18 0.11
C LYS A 94 1.71 -25.07 -0.96
#